data_AF-A0A6M4PKJ4-F1
#
_entry.id   AF-A0A6M4PKJ4-F1
#
_cell.length_a   1.000
_cell.length_b   1.000
_cell.length_c   1.000
_cell.angle_alpha   90.00
_cell.angle_beta   90.00
_cell.angle_gamma   90.00
#
_symmetry.space_group_name_H-M   'P 1'
#
loop_
_entity.id
_entity.type
_entity.pdbx_description
1 polymer ?
#
loop_
_entity_poly.entity_id
_entity_poly.type
_entity_poly.pdbx_seq_one_letter_code
_entity_poly.pdbx_strand_id
1 'polypeptide(L)'
;MKIILTHEVSGLGAAGDVVDVKDGYARNYLIPRKFAIRWTKGGEKDVEQIRRARKIHEIQTIEQANQVKAQLEGVKVRLAVRSGDAGRLFGSVTPADIASAIKASGGPEVDKRRIELSAPIKTLGAHETSVRLHPEVAAKVNVEVVAA
;
A
#
# COMPACT_ATOMS: atom_id res chain seq x y z
N MET A 1 36.80 1.90 2.14
CA MET A 1 36.31 3.24 2.51
C MET A 1 34.83 3.18 2.86
N LYS A 2 34.50 3.59 4.09
CA LYS A 2 33.10 3.71 4.55
C LYS A 2 32.41 4.91 3.91
N ILE A 3 31.20 4.67 3.42
CA ILE A 3 30.32 5.66 2.80
C ILE A 3 28.90 5.45 3.27
N ILE A 4 28.06 6.48 3.10
CA ILE A 4 26.63 6.41 3.33
C ILE A 4 25.95 6.58 1.97
N LEU A 5 25.12 5.63 1.58
CA LEU A 5 24.37 5.73 0.33
C LEU A 5 23.29 6.81 0.45
N THR A 6 23.15 7.63 -0.58
CA THR A 6 22.07 8.63 -0.69
C THR A 6 20.97 8.16 -1.62
N HIS A 7 21.29 7.22 -2.51
CA HIS A 7 20.35 6.57 -3.41
C HIS A 7 20.53 5.05 -3.33
N GLU A 8 19.50 4.33 -3.73
CA GLU A 8 19.59 2.88 -3.91
C GLU A 8 20.55 2.54 -5.04
N VAL A 9 21.47 1.61 -4.78
CA VAL A 9 22.44 1.11 -5.75
C VAL A 9 22.30 -0.40 -5.79
N SER A 10 21.90 -0.91 -6.95
CA SER A 10 21.70 -2.35 -7.16
C SER A 10 22.97 -3.14 -6.79
N GLY A 11 22.80 -4.16 -5.94
CA GLY A 11 23.88 -5.01 -5.44
C GLY A 11 24.75 -4.40 -4.34
N LEU A 12 24.45 -3.19 -3.86
CA LEU A 12 25.21 -2.52 -2.79
C LEU A 12 24.34 -2.19 -1.57
N GLY A 13 23.15 -1.63 -1.77
CA GLY A 13 22.24 -1.30 -0.67
C GLY A 13 21.24 -0.20 -1.00
N ALA A 14 20.39 0.11 -0.03
CA ALA A 14 19.37 1.14 -0.11
C ALA A 14 19.91 2.52 0.31
N ALA A 15 19.13 3.56 -0.01
CA ALA A 15 19.44 4.91 0.47
C ALA A 15 19.45 4.96 2.01
N GLY A 16 20.54 5.48 2.57
CA GLY A 16 20.80 5.57 3.99
C GLY A 16 21.55 4.38 4.58
N ASP A 17 22.01 3.41 3.78
CA ASP A 17 22.87 2.34 4.28
C ASP A 17 24.33 2.79 4.40
N VAL A 18 24.97 2.36 5.50
CA VAL A 18 26.41 2.53 5.69
C VAL A 18 27.10 1.30 5.14
N VAL A 19 27.88 1.48 4.08
CA VAL A 19 28.58 0.39 3.38
C VAL A 19 30.06 0.67 3.29
N ASP A 20 30.87 -0.39 3.34
CA ASP A 20 32.31 -0.30 3.10
C ASP A 20 32.63 -0.81 1.70
N VAL A 21 33.22 0.06 0.88
CA VAL A 21 33.53 -0.22 -0.51
C VAL A 21 35.00 0.09 -0.82
N LYS A 22 35.51 -0.43 -1.94
CA LYS A 22 36.85 -0.06 -2.41
C LYS A 22 36.95 1.44 -2.67
N ASP A 23 38.05 2.05 -2.24
CA ASP A 23 38.25 3.51 -2.27
C ASP A 23 38.15 4.12 -3.67
N GLY A 24 38.58 3.38 -4.70
CA GLY A 24 38.45 3.82 -6.09
C GLY A 24 37.00 3.88 -6.55
N TYR A 25 36.18 2.92 -6.12
CA TYR A 25 34.75 2.89 -6.46
C TYR A 25 33.97 4.01 -5.77
N ALA A 26 34.28 4.29 -4.50
CA ALA A 26 33.70 5.44 -3.79
C ALA A 26 34.09 6.78 -4.44
N ARG A 27 35.40 7.00 -4.67
CA ARG A 27 35.92 8.30 -5.13
C ARG A 27 35.64 8.61 -6.59
N ASN A 28 35.67 7.62 -7.48
CA ASN A 28 35.56 7.84 -8.92
C ASN A 28 34.11 7.68 -9.44
N TYR A 29 33.27 6.94 -8.73
CA TYR A 29 31.92 6.60 -9.20
C TYR A 29 30.83 7.09 -8.25
N LEU A 30 30.79 6.62 -7.00
CA LEU A 30 29.65 6.85 -6.11
C LEU A 30 29.54 8.29 -5.62
N ILE A 31 30.65 8.89 -5.16
CA ILE A 31 30.64 10.25 -4.60
C ILE A 31 30.43 11.31 -5.71
N PRO A 32 31.15 11.29 -6.85
CA PRO A 32 30.95 12.30 -7.90
C PRO A 32 29.55 12.26 -8.52
N ARG A 33 28.95 11.06 -8.62
CA ARG A 33 27.58 10.89 -9.13
C ARG A 33 26.51 11.10 -8.05
N LYS A 34 26.90 11.50 -6.84
CA LYS A 34 26.01 11.75 -5.70
C LYS A 34 25.20 10.53 -5.25
N PHE A 35 25.66 9.31 -5.54
CA PHE A 35 25.07 8.06 -5.03
C PHE A 35 25.46 7.76 -3.59
N ALA A 36 26.53 8.39 -3.09
CA ALA A 36 26.95 8.26 -1.72
C ALA A 36 27.66 9.51 -1.21
N ILE A 37 27.68 9.68 0.10
CA ILE A 37 28.50 10.66 0.82
C ILE A 37 29.55 9.95 1.65
N ARG A 38 30.63 10.67 2.01
CA ARG A 38 31.63 10.12 2.93
C ARG A 38 30.99 9.87 4.29
N TRP A 39 31.29 8.72 4.88
CA TRP A 39 30.85 8.42 6.23
C TRP A 39 31.51 9.38 7.23
N THR A 40 30.71 9.89 8.15
CA THR A 40 31.14 10.65 9.33
C THR A 40 30.28 10.22 10.51
N LYS A 41 30.80 10.34 11.73
CA LYS A 41 30.05 9.99 12.95
C LYS A 41 28.76 10.81 13.12
N GLY A 42 28.75 12.06 12.63
CA GLY A 42 27.54 12.89 12.60
C GLY A 42 26.52 12.38 11.58
N GLY A 43 26.96 12.17 10.34
CA GLY A 43 26.10 11.69 9.27
C GLY A 43 25.49 10.31 9.56
N GLU A 44 26.20 9.42 10.24
CA GLU A 44 25.65 8.14 10.69
C GLU A 44 24.47 8.32 11.65
N LYS A 45 24.62 9.21 12.64
CA LYS A 45 23.54 9.51 13.59
C LYS A 45 22.33 10.14 12.91
N ASP A 46 22.56 11.06 11.98
CA ASP A 46 21.47 11.72 11.24
C ASP A 46 20.67 10.71 10.42
N VAL A 47 21.37 9.81 9.73
CA VAL A 47 20.76 8.76 8.93
C VAL A 47 20.02 7.74 9.80
N GLU A 48 20.59 7.38 10.95
CA GLU A 48 19.92 6.52 11.91
C GLU A 48 18.65 7.16 12.46
N GLN A 49 18.68 8.46 12.78
CA GLN A 49 17.52 9.19 13.26
C GLN A 49 16.41 9.25 12.19
N ILE A 50 16.77 9.55 10.93
CA ILE A 50 15.84 9.54 9.81
C ILE A 50 15.23 8.14 9.63
N ARG A 51 16.05 7.09 9.72
CA ARG A 51 15.59 5.69 9.60
C ARG A 51 14.64 5.31 10.73
N ARG A 52 14.97 5.66 11.98
CA ARG A 52 14.10 5.42 13.14
C ARG A 52 12.77 6.16 12.99
N ALA A 53 12.80 7.43 12.61
CA ALA A 53 11.59 8.21 12.37
C ALA A 53 10.71 7.60 11.27
N ARG A 54 11.31 7.18 10.14
CA ARG A 54 10.58 6.47 9.07
C ARG A 54 9.96 5.17 9.56
N LYS A 55 10.71 4.35 10.30
CA LYS A 55 10.21 3.07 10.83
C LYS A 55 9.05 3.29 11.81
N ILE A 56 9.12 4.32 12.66
CA ILE A 56 8.04 4.66 13.58
C ILE A 56 6.79 5.10 12.81
N HIS A 57 6.92 5.99 11.82
CA HIS A 57 5.81 6.40 10.96
C HIS A 57 5.22 5.24 10.16
N GLU A 58 6.06 4.34 9.64
CA GLU A 58 5.63 3.16 8.91
C GLU A 58 4.83 2.21 9.80
N ILE A 59 5.32 1.92 11.01
CA ILE A 59 4.58 1.12 12.01
C ILE A 59 3.24 1.78 12.34
N GLN A 60 3.22 3.09 12.62
CA GLN A 60 1.99 3.83 12.89
C GLN A 60 0.99 3.74 11.72
N THR A 61 1.49 3.84 10.48
CA THR A 61 0.67 3.77 9.28
C THR A 61 0.14 2.35 9.05
N ILE A 62 0.95 1.32 9.28
CA ILE A 62 0.54 -0.09 9.20
C ILE A 62 -0.48 -0.42 10.29
N GLU A 63 -0.28 0.06 11.52
CA GLU A 63 -1.21 -0.15 12.63
C GLU A 63 -2.57 0.50 12.34
N GLN A 64 -2.59 1.75 11.86
CA GLN A 64 -3.81 2.40 11.39
C GLN A 64 -4.46 1.64 10.24
N ALA A 65 -3.67 1.16 9.27
CA ALA A 65 -4.18 0.36 8.17
C ALA A 65 -4.79 -0.97 8.65
N ASN A 66 -4.20 -1.62 9.66
CA ASN A 66 -4.74 -2.84 10.26
C ASN A 66 -6.05 -2.59 11.04
N GLN A 67 -6.17 -1.44 11.72
CA GLN A 67 -7.42 -1.04 12.36
C GLN A 67 -8.53 -0.85 11.33
N VAL A 68 -8.24 -0.13 10.24
CA VAL A 68 -9.20 0.06 9.13
C VAL A 68 -9.53 -1.27 8.45
N LYS A 69 -8.55 -2.17 8.30
CA LYS A 69 -8.77 -3.53 7.79
C LYS A 69 -9.77 -4.30 8.65
N ALA A 70 -9.59 -4.30 9.97
CA ALA A 70 -10.51 -4.99 10.88
C ALA A 70 -11.93 -4.43 10.80
N GLN A 71 -12.06 -3.10 10.66
CA GLN A 71 -13.37 -2.46 10.43
C GLN A 71 -13.98 -2.90 9.09
N LEU A 72 -13.20 -2.92 8.02
CA LEU A 72 -13.68 -3.32 6.68
C LEU A 72 -14.08 -4.79 6.60
N GLU A 73 -13.31 -5.68 7.22
CA GLU A 73 -13.62 -7.13 7.25
C GLU A 73 -14.86 -7.44 8.11
N GLY A 74 -15.17 -6.59 9.09
CA GLY A 74 -16.37 -6.72 9.93
C GLY A 74 -17.66 -6.20 9.28
N VAL A 75 -17.57 -5.35 8.25
CA VAL A 75 -18.74 -4.74 7.61
C VAL A 75 -19.29 -5.66 6.51
N LYS A 76 -20.57 -6.03 6.63
CA LYS A 76 -21.30 -6.71 5.56
C LYS A 76 -21.78 -5.68 4.55
N VAL A 77 -21.08 -5.57 3.43
CA VAL A 77 -21.42 -4.61 2.37
C VAL A 77 -22.52 -5.20 1.51
N ARG A 78 -23.69 -4.57 1.51
CA ARG A 78 -24.81 -4.93 0.63
C ARG A 78 -24.96 -3.90 -0.48
N LEU A 79 -24.94 -4.38 -1.71
CA LEU A 79 -25.12 -3.53 -2.89
C LEU A 79 -26.37 -3.97 -3.64
N ALA A 80 -27.41 -3.14 -3.60
CA ALA A 80 -28.64 -3.35 -4.35
C ALA A 80 -28.46 -2.84 -5.79
N VAL A 81 -28.54 -3.74 -6.78
CA VAL A 81 -28.37 -3.41 -8.20
C VAL A 81 -29.47 -4.06 -9.03
N ARG A 82 -29.93 -3.37 -10.07
CA ARG A 82 -30.88 -3.92 -11.04
C ARG A 82 -30.28 -5.14 -11.76
N SER A 83 -31.01 -6.24 -11.75
CA SER A 83 -30.63 -7.51 -12.37
C SER A 83 -31.73 -8.02 -13.29
N GLY A 84 -31.35 -8.82 -14.29
CA GLY A 84 -32.30 -9.52 -15.15
C GLY A 84 -32.67 -10.90 -14.60
N ASP A 85 -33.65 -11.54 -15.21
CA ASP A 85 -34.27 -12.80 -14.75
C ASP A 85 -33.29 -13.97 -14.57
N ALA A 86 -32.12 -13.93 -15.22
CA ALA A 86 -31.09 -14.98 -15.15
C ALA A 86 -29.99 -14.73 -14.09
N GLY A 87 -30.20 -13.79 -13.14
CA GLY A 87 -29.21 -13.48 -12.09
C GLY A 87 -27.98 -12.71 -12.60
N ARG A 88 -28.04 -12.22 -13.84
CA ARG A 88 -27.02 -11.36 -14.47
C ARG A 88 -27.40 -9.90 -14.30
N LEU A 89 -26.42 -9.08 -13.97
CA LEU A 89 -26.57 -7.63 -13.85
C LEU A 89 -26.69 -7.00 -15.24
N PHE A 90 -27.55 -5.97 -15.38
CA PHE A 90 -27.63 -5.18 -16.61
C PHE A 90 -26.36 -4.35 -16.86
N GLY A 91 -25.60 -4.07 -15.80
CA GLY A 91 -24.29 -3.43 -15.84
C GLY A 91 -23.21 -4.27 -15.15
N SER A 92 -22.14 -3.60 -14.73
CA SER A 92 -21.10 -4.18 -13.88
C SER A 92 -20.94 -3.35 -12.62
N VAL A 93 -20.71 -3.99 -11.48
CA VAL A 93 -20.33 -3.28 -10.26
C VAL A 93 -18.93 -2.72 -10.45
N THR A 94 -18.78 -1.42 -10.24
CA THR A 94 -17.50 -0.73 -10.33
C THR A 94 -16.87 -0.55 -8.94
N PRO A 95 -15.56 -0.26 -8.85
CA PRO A 95 -14.91 0.13 -7.60
C PRO A 95 -15.61 1.30 -6.89
N ALA A 96 -16.19 2.23 -7.65
CA ALA A 96 -16.89 3.40 -7.10
C ALA A 96 -18.19 3.00 -6.38
N ASP A 97 -18.91 2.02 -6.91
CA ASP A 97 -20.14 1.50 -6.31
C ASP A 97 -19.82 0.77 -4.99
N ILE A 98 -18.73 0.01 -4.97
CA ILE A 98 -18.26 -0.70 -3.77
C ILE A 98 -17.84 0.30 -2.68
N ALA A 99 -17.07 1.34 -3.03
CA ALA A 99 -16.67 2.38 -2.09
C ALA A 99 -17.91 3.08 -1.47
N SER A 100 -18.91 3.37 -2.30
CA SER A 100 -20.16 3.99 -1.85
C SER A 100 -20.97 3.06 -0.95
N ALA A 101 -21.03 1.77 -1.26
CA ALA A 101 -21.73 0.77 -0.46
C ALA A 101 -21.04 0.51 0.88
N ILE A 102 -19.70 0.52 0.93
CA ILE A 102 -18.94 0.45 2.19
C ILE A 102 -19.33 1.63 3.09
N LYS A 103 -19.34 2.85 2.54
CA LYS A 103 -19.73 4.06 3.28
C LYS A 103 -21.18 4.02 3.76
N ALA A 104 -22.11 3.57 2.91
CA ALA A 104 -23.52 3.41 3.26
C ALA A 104 -23.74 2.33 4.35
N SER A 105 -22.89 1.31 4.40
CA SER A 105 -22.93 0.24 5.41
C SER A 105 -22.29 0.64 6.75
N GLY A 106 -21.87 1.90 6.90
CA GLY A 106 -21.22 2.42 8.11
C GLY A 106 -19.71 2.13 8.20
N GLY A 107 -19.11 1.72 7.09
CA GLY A 107 -17.67 1.48 7.00
C GLY A 107 -16.84 2.76 6.83
N PRO A 108 -15.49 2.64 6.96
CA PRO A 108 -14.57 3.75 6.78
C PRO A 108 -14.55 4.25 5.33
N GLU A 109 -14.15 5.52 5.14
CA GLU A 109 -14.04 6.12 3.80
C GLU A 109 -12.82 5.54 3.05
N VAL A 110 -13.08 4.87 1.93
CA VAL A 110 -12.06 4.21 1.10
C VAL A 110 -12.03 4.83 -0.29
N ASP A 111 -10.83 5.15 -0.78
CA ASP A 111 -10.63 5.59 -2.17
C ASP A 111 -10.83 4.42 -3.13
N LYS A 112 -11.68 4.61 -4.16
CA LYS A 112 -11.92 3.65 -5.24
C LYS A 112 -10.64 3.16 -5.93
N ARG A 113 -9.56 3.94 -5.94
CA ARG A 113 -8.26 3.55 -6.54
C ARG A 113 -7.53 2.46 -5.76
N ARG A 114 -7.88 2.28 -4.48
CA ARG A 114 -7.31 1.26 -3.59
C ARG A 114 -8.07 -0.06 -3.67
N ILE A 115 -9.21 -0.09 -4.34
CA ILE A 115 -10.04 -1.29 -4.47
C ILE A 115 -9.59 -2.03 -5.73
N GLU A 116 -9.16 -3.27 -5.53
CA GLU A 116 -8.67 -4.16 -6.56
C GLU A 116 -9.73 -5.23 -6.84
N LEU A 117 -10.28 -5.19 -8.06
CA LEU A 117 -11.20 -6.20 -8.56
C LEU A 117 -10.42 -7.09 -9.53
N SER A 118 -10.43 -8.41 -9.28
CA SER A 118 -9.86 -9.40 -10.19
C SER A 118 -10.66 -9.52 -11.50
N ALA A 119 -11.98 -9.39 -11.40
CA ALA A 119 -12.88 -9.37 -12.54
C ALA A 119 -14.07 -8.41 -12.29
N PRO A 120 -14.66 -7.82 -13.35
CA PRO A 120 -15.89 -7.05 -13.22
C PRO A 120 -17.03 -7.95 -12.71
N ILE A 121 -17.68 -7.55 -11.62
CA ILE A 121 -18.81 -8.30 -11.05
C ILE A 121 -20.05 -8.04 -11.92
N LYS A 122 -20.58 -9.10 -12.52
CA LYS A 122 -21.74 -9.07 -13.43
C LYS A 122 -22.88 -10.01 -13.01
N THR A 123 -22.77 -10.61 -11.83
CA THR A 123 -23.74 -11.59 -11.30
C THR A 123 -24.15 -11.22 -9.89
N LEU A 124 -25.37 -11.61 -9.53
CA LEU A 124 -25.84 -11.55 -8.14
C LEU A 124 -25.07 -12.54 -7.27
N GLY A 125 -25.02 -12.26 -5.96
CA GLY A 125 -24.40 -13.13 -4.96
C GLY A 125 -23.24 -12.49 -4.22
N ALA A 126 -22.52 -13.30 -3.46
CA ALA A 126 -21.37 -12.86 -2.67
C ALA A 126 -20.10 -12.85 -3.52
N HIS A 127 -19.41 -11.72 -3.54
CA HIS A 127 -18.14 -11.52 -4.24
C HIS A 127 -17.10 -11.00 -3.28
N GLU A 128 -15.90 -11.60 -3.31
CA GLU A 128 -14.77 -11.14 -2.52
C GLU A 128 -13.97 -10.10 -3.31
N THR A 129 -13.70 -8.96 -2.69
CA THR A 129 -12.90 -7.87 -3.26
C THR A 129 -11.78 -7.47 -2.32
N SER A 130 -10.63 -7.10 -2.87
CA SER A 130 -9.46 -6.73 -2.08
C SER A 130 -9.34 -5.20 -2.03
N VAL A 131 -9.08 -4.65 -0.85
CA VAL A 131 -8.80 -3.22 -0.65
C VAL A 131 -7.38 -3.06 -0.13
N ARG A 132 -6.51 -2.43 -0.92
CA ARG A 132 -5.12 -2.18 -0.56
C ARG A 132 -4.99 -0.89 0.26
N LEU A 133 -4.93 -1.03 1.57
CA LEU A 133 -4.85 0.09 2.52
C LEU A 133 -3.41 0.61 2.68
N HIS A 134 -2.43 -0.28 2.62
CA HIS A 134 -1.00 0.03 2.67
C HIS A 134 -0.26 -0.93 1.71
N PRO A 135 0.97 -0.62 1.23
CA PRO A 135 1.77 -1.58 0.45
C PRO A 135 1.85 -2.99 1.05
N GLU A 136 1.82 -3.11 2.38
CA GLU A 136 1.90 -4.38 3.11
C GLU A 136 0.55 -4.84 3.69
N VAL A 137 -0.51 -4.03 3.59
CA VAL A 137 -1.82 -4.33 4.21
C VAL A 137 -2.92 -4.30 3.17
N ALA A 138 -3.49 -5.48 2.90
CA ALA A 138 -4.70 -5.67 2.12
C ALA A 138 -5.83 -6.21 3.01
N ALA A 139 -7.03 -5.65 2.85
CA ALA A 139 -8.26 -6.05 3.52
C ALA A 139 -9.18 -6.77 2.53
N LYS A 140 -9.82 -7.86 2.96
CA LYS A 140 -10.76 -8.61 2.13
C LYS A 140 -12.18 -8.22 2.48
N VAL A 141 -12.92 -7.70 1.51
CA VAL A 141 -14.29 -7.23 1.69
C VAL A 141 -15.24 -8.12 0.92
N ASN A 142 -16.18 -8.74 1.64
CA ASN A 142 -17.27 -9.50 1.06
C ASN A 142 -18.41 -8.56 0.68
N VAL A 143 -18.65 -8.44 -0.62
CA VAL A 143 -19.73 -7.64 -1.20
C VAL A 143 -20.88 -8.57 -1.60
N GLU A 144 -22.01 -8.41 -0.95
CA GLU A 144 -23.25 -9.12 -1.27
C GLU A 144 -24.07 -8.29 -2.27
N VAL A 145 -24.12 -8.74 -3.51
CA VAL A 145 -24.91 -8.08 -4.56
C VAL A 145 -26.31 -8.68 -4.58
N VAL A 146 -27.30 -7.85 -4.26
CA VAL A 146 -28.71 -8.22 -4.20
C VAL A 146 -29.51 -7.52 -5.29
N ALA A 147 -30.60 -8.15 -5.74
CA ALA A 147 -31.54 -7.50 -6.65
C ALA A 147 -32.21 -6.31 -5.93
N ALA A 148 -32.20 -5.15 -6.60
CA ALA A 148 -32.92 -3.94 -6.16
C ALA A 148 -34.41 -4.00 -6.52
#